data_AF-A0A3D0VX32-F1
#
_entry.id   AF-A0A3D0VX32-F1
#
_cell.length_a   1.000
_cell.length_b   1.000
_cell.length_c   1.000
_cell.angle_alpha   90.00
_cell.angle_beta   90.00
_cell.angle_gamma   90.00
#
_symmetry.space_group_name_H-M   'P 1'
#
loop_
_entity.id
_entity.type
_entity.pdbx_description
1 polymer ?
#
loop_
_entity_poly.entity_id
_entity_poly.type
_entity_poly.pdbx_seq_one_letter_code
_entity_poly.pdbx_strand_id
1 'polypeptide(L)'
;MQDFEKKVQAILELEDNTAPEKASAVQLYHAVSKAALSQVFPRWKEKKEQKRACYLSAEFLLGRLVYSNLLNLGLLDRCNTFLTDHGIDPAVFEQIEDDALGNGGLGRLAACFLDSAAALRIPLDGFGIRYRYGLFRQRFEDGFQKEEADDWLRFGDPWSIRKDAEAVRVCFGDQTVKAVPYDMPVIGYGDGTVNTLRLWQAEAVEAFDFDLFNRQKYDEAVRQKNRAEDICAVLYPNDDTDEGKRLRLKQQYFFTSATMQTLAARYVGEYGEDFSHFAERYAVQLNDTHPTVAIPELLRLLMEEHLLSFDEAFSVVQKTFSYTNHTIMAEALEKWNVSLFCSVIPQVYPYVVLLNNALMRELSAKGLSPWEREKYRIIDGQTIHMARMAIFAGHTVNGVARIHTEILKNSALKEWYRLYPDRFQNKTNGITQRRWLALCNPELSALVTELCGDGWQTDLTRLKRLEPYADDADILKRFAAIKQEKKRQLCEEIEKKEGVRLQPDFLFDVQI
;
A
#
# COMPACT_ATOMS: atom_id res chain seq x y z
N MET A 1 3.90 18.08 33.26
CA MET A 1 3.28 17.71 31.97
C MET A 1 4.20 18.15 30.84
N GLN A 2 4.71 17.21 30.04
CA GLN A 2 5.61 17.48 28.92
C GLN A 2 4.80 17.98 27.70
N ASP A 3 5.47 18.33 26.59
CA ASP A 3 4.85 18.98 25.42
C ASP A 3 3.75 18.13 24.74
N PHE A 4 3.90 16.81 24.70
CA PHE A 4 2.96 15.89 24.06
C PHE A 4 1.61 15.82 24.80
N GLU A 5 1.62 15.58 26.11
CA GLU A 5 0.41 15.39 26.90
C GLU A 5 -0.41 16.69 26.97
N LYS A 6 0.27 17.84 27.07
CA LYS A 6 -0.37 19.17 26.98
C LYS A 6 -1.09 19.37 25.64
N LYS A 7 -0.49 18.91 24.54
CA LYS A 7 -1.10 19.00 23.21
C LYS A 7 -2.31 18.08 23.09
N VAL A 8 -2.25 16.87 23.64
CA VAL A 8 -3.42 15.97 23.67
C VAL A 8 -4.59 16.65 24.37
N GLN A 9 -4.36 17.21 25.56
CA GLN A 9 -5.39 17.94 26.30
C GLN A 9 -5.91 19.16 25.52
N ALA A 10 -5.01 19.98 24.97
CA ALA A 10 -5.40 21.16 24.19
C ALA A 10 -6.24 20.79 22.95
N ILE A 11 -5.95 19.67 22.28
CA ILE A 11 -6.74 19.22 21.13
C ILE A 11 -8.13 18.74 21.57
N LEU A 12 -8.23 17.98 22.66
CA LEU A 12 -9.52 17.57 23.24
C LEU A 12 -10.36 18.79 23.68
N GLU A 13 -9.74 19.80 24.27
CA GLU A 13 -10.43 21.03 24.65
C GLU A 13 -10.92 21.82 23.43
N LEU A 14 -10.07 21.97 22.40
CA LEU A 14 -10.37 22.80 21.22
C LEU A 14 -11.35 22.15 20.25
N GLU A 15 -11.22 20.85 19.99
CA GLU A 15 -12.00 20.15 18.97
C GLU A 15 -13.25 19.46 19.54
N ASP A 16 -13.17 19.00 20.80
CA ASP A 16 -14.19 18.17 21.43
C ASP A 16 -14.84 18.80 22.66
N ASN A 17 -14.28 19.91 23.18
CA ASN A 17 -14.70 20.56 24.42
C ASN A 17 -14.82 19.57 25.59
N THR A 18 -13.83 18.66 25.71
CA THR A 18 -13.83 17.60 26.72
C THR A 18 -12.48 17.46 27.42
N ALA A 19 -12.49 16.83 28.59
CA ALA A 19 -11.29 16.44 29.33
C ALA A 19 -10.95 14.97 29.04
N PRO A 20 -9.69 14.53 29.20
CA PRO A 20 -9.29 13.16 28.85
C PRO A 20 -10.15 12.08 29.50
N GLU A 21 -10.48 12.21 30.79
CA GLU A 21 -11.26 11.22 31.55
C GLU A 21 -12.71 11.05 31.06
N LYS A 22 -13.21 12.01 30.28
CA LYS A 22 -14.56 12.02 29.72
C LYS A 22 -14.57 11.81 28.21
N ALA A 23 -13.42 11.75 27.57
CA ALA A 23 -13.30 11.61 26.12
C ALA A 23 -13.64 10.18 25.69
N SER A 24 -14.37 10.05 24.59
CA SER A 24 -14.57 8.74 23.95
C SER A 24 -13.26 8.21 23.33
N ALA A 25 -13.21 6.92 23.03
CA ALA A 25 -12.05 6.31 22.35
C ALA A 25 -11.69 7.01 21.03
N VAL A 26 -12.69 7.47 20.27
CA VAL A 26 -12.48 8.20 19.00
C VAL A 26 -11.86 9.58 19.25
N GLN A 27 -12.34 10.31 20.24
CA GLN A 27 -11.81 11.64 20.59
C GLN A 27 -10.36 11.53 21.08
N LEU A 28 -10.08 10.57 21.96
CA LEU A 28 -8.72 10.26 22.39
C LEU A 28 -7.83 9.86 21.21
N TYR A 29 -8.34 9.02 20.31
CA TYR A 29 -7.61 8.58 19.12
C TYR A 29 -7.22 9.77 18.23
N HIS A 30 -8.15 10.69 17.98
CA HIS A 30 -7.88 11.91 17.20
C HIS A 30 -6.85 12.80 17.89
N ALA A 31 -7.06 13.11 19.16
CA ALA A 31 -6.18 14.00 19.92
C ALA A 31 -4.76 13.47 20.05
N VAL A 32 -4.59 12.20 20.40
CA VAL A 32 -3.30 11.52 20.50
C VAL A 32 -2.60 11.48 19.14
N SER A 33 -3.32 11.11 18.08
CA SER A 33 -2.75 11.03 16.73
C SER A 33 -2.29 12.40 16.23
N LYS A 34 -3.11 13.45 16.39
CA LYS A 34 -2.75 14.83 16.00
C LYS A 34 -1.60 15.39 16.83
N ALA A 35 -1.56 15.12 18.14
CA ALA A 35 -0.44 15.51 19.00
C ALA A 35 0.87 14.86 18.55
N ALA A 36 0.83 13.58 18.19
CA ALA A 36 1.98 12.86 17.64
C ALA A 36 2.40 13.41 16.27
N LEU A 37 1.45 13.64 15.35
CA LEU A 37 1.71 14.25 14.04
C LEU A 37 2.36 15.63 14.14
N SER A 38 2.00 16.43 15.15
CA SER A 38 2.62 17.74 15.38
C SER A 38 4.15 17.66 15.53
N GLN A 39 4.66 16.55 16.06
CA GLN A 39 6.10 16.30 16.23
C GLN A 39 6.76 15.75 14.96
N VAL A 40 5.96 15.18 14.05
CA VAL A 40 6.40 14.56 12.79
C VAL A 40 6.60 15.60 11.69
N PHE A 41 5.77 16.65 11.65
CA PHE A 41 5.75 17.63 10.56
C PHE A 41 7.09 18.24 10.17
N PRO A 42 7.98 18.65 11.11
CA PRO A 42 9.28 19.19 10.73
C PRO A 42 10.09 18.19 9.90
N ARG A 43 10.22 16.95 10.38
CA ARG A 43 10.94 15.85 9.70
C ARG A 43 10.29 15.44 8.39
N TRP A 44 8.98 15.52 8.30
CA TRP A 44 8.25 15.13 7.08
C TRP A 44 8.44 16.14 5.93
N LYS A 45 8.65 17.42 6.26
CA LYS A 45 8.90 18.48 5.28
C LYS A 45 10.35 18.55 4.79
N GLU A 46 11.27 17.79 5.39
CA GLU A 46 12.67 17.77 4.99
C GLU A 46 12.81 17.24 3.55
N LYS A 47 13.49 18.02 2.70
CA LYS A 47 13.78 17.61 1.32
C LYS A 47 14.82 16.49 1.35
N LYS A 48 14.59 15.45 0.55
CA LYS A 48 15.51 14.33 0.39
C LYS A 48 16.12 14.39 -1.01
N GLU A 49 17.42 14.63 -1.08
CA GLU A 49 18.17 14.78 -2.35
C GLU A 49 18.48 13.44 -3.05
N GLN A 50 18.28 12.32 -2.35
CA GLN A 50 18.47 10.96 -2.86
C GLN A 50 17.38 10.56 -3.86
N LYS A 51 17.70 9.64 -4.78
CA LYS A 51 16.73 8.99 -5.67
C LYS A 51 15.58 8.38 -4.84
N ARG A 52 14.35 8.65 -5.26
CA ARG A 52 13.14 8.24 -4.57
C ARG A 52 12.55 6.98 -5.19
N ALA A 53 12.29 5.98 -4.35
CA ALA A 53 11.50 4.82 -4.73
C ALA A 53 10.01 5.16 -4.64
N CYS A 54 9.24 4.75 -5.64
CA CYS A 54 7.79 4.93 -5.73
C CYS A 54 7.15 3.54 -5.82
N TYR A 55 6.53 3.11 -4.73
CA TYR A 55 5.96 1.77 -4.60
C TYR A 55 4.47 1.80 -4.89
N LEU A 56 4.06 1.29 -6.06
CA LEU A 56 2.66 1.28 -6.48
C LEU A 56 2.03 -0.06 -6.11
N SER A 57 1.00 -0.03 -5.26
CA SER A 57 0.28 -1.23 -4.82
C SER A 57 -1.22 -0.98 -4.82
N ALA A 58 -1.99 -1.99 -5.21
CA ALA A 58 -3.44 -1.97 -5.11
C ALA A 58 -3.91 -2.06 -3.65
N GLU A 59 -3.05 -2.54 -2.73
CA GLU A 59 -3.36 -2.71 -1.31
C GLU A 59 -2.21 -2.35 -0.37
N PHE A 60 -2.57 -1.88 0.83
CA PHE A 60 -1.70 -1.62 1.96
C PHE A 60 -2.38 -2.08 3.26
N LEU A 61 -1.95 -3.22 3.81
CA LEU A 61 -2.50 -3.73 5.07
C LEU A 61 -1.70 -3.15 6.24
N LEU A 62 -2.05 -1.93 6.66
CA LEU A 62 -1.30 -1.15 7.65
C LEU A 62 -1.49 -1.69 9.07
N GLY A 63 -2.72 -2.10 9.39
CA GLY A 63 -3.19 -2.35 10.76
C GLY A 63 -3.34 -1.06 11.57
N ARG A 64 -3.74 -1.14 12.84
CA ARG A 64 -3.83 0.03 13.73
C ARG A 64 -2.54 0.86 13.73
N LEU A 65 -2.64 2.11 13.27
CA LEU A 65 -1.49 3.01 13.12
C LEU A 65 -1.10 3.72 14.40
N VAL A 66 -2.06 4.02 15.29
CA VAL A 66 -1.79 4.77 16.53
C VAL A 66 -0.69 4.11 17.35
N TYR A 67 -0.77 2.80 17.55
CA TYR A 67 0.23 2.04 18.30
C TYR A 67 1.60 2.00 17.60
N SER A 68 1.64 1.73 16.29
CA SER A 68 2.92 1.68 15.57
C SER A 68 3.59 3.04 15.47
N ASN A 69 2.81 4.10 15.27
CA ASN A 69 3.35 5.44 15.12
C ASN A 69 3.86 5.97 16.46
N LEU A 70 3.14 5.73 17.56
CA LEU A 70 3.62 6.06 18.90
C LEU A 70 4.88 5.26 19.26
N LEU A 71 4.94 3.96 18.91
CA LEU A 71 6.15 3.16 19.11
C LEU A 71 7.33 3.75 18.33
N ASN A 72 7.15 4.03 17.04
CA ASN A 72 8.22 4.54 16.19
C ASN A 72 8.70 5.94 16.63
N LEU A 73 7.84 6.74 17.26
CA LEU A 73 8.19 8.04 17.85
C LEU A 73 8.76 7.97 19.27
N GLY A 74 8.76 6.80 19.92
CA GLY A 74 9.13 6.68 21.33
C GLY A 74 8.12 7.35 22.29
N LEU A 75 6.86 7.47 21.85
CA LEU A 75 5.76 8.08 22.61
C LEU A 75 4.80 7.06 23.22
N LEU A 76 4.92 5.78 22.88
CA LEU A 76 3.97 4.74 23.30
C LEU A 76 3.85 4.63 24.83
N ASP A 77 4.96 4.44 25.54
CA ASP A 77 4.93 4.32 27.01
C ASP A 77 4.41 5.59 27.68
N ARG A 78 4.78 6.76 27.14
CA ARG A 78 4.28 8.05 27.63
C ARG A 78 2.77 8.19 27.46
N CYS A 79 2.25 7.76 26.31
CA CYS A 79 0.81 7.74 26.06
C CYS A 79 0.11 6.78 27.04
N ASN A 80 0.68 5.59 27.27
CA ASN A 80 0.11 4.61 28.21
C ASN A 80 0.08 5.17 29.64
N THR A 81 1.16 5.82 30.10
CA THR A 81 1.19 6.50 31.41
C THR A 81 0.16 7.62 31.46
N PHE A 82 0.09 8.48 30.44
CA PHE A 82 -0.89 9.57 30.39
C PHE A 82 -2.34 9.05 30.50
N LEU A 83 -2.69 8.01 29.74
CA LEU A 83 -4.02 7.39 29.81
C LEU A 83 -4.30 6.81 31.20
N THR A 84 -3.34 6.08 31.76
CA THR A 84 -3.45 5.48 33.11
C THR A 84 -3.63 6.54 34.20
N ASP A 85 -2.88 7.64 34.14
CA ASP A 85 -2.97 8.76 35.08
C ASP A 85 -4.36 9.44 35.05
N HIS A 86 -5.06 9.34 33.93
CA HIS A 86 -6.44 9.83 33.74
C HIS A 86 -7.49 8.70 33.91
N GLY A 87 -7.10 7.55 34.46
CA GLY A 87 -8.02 6.43 34.74
C GLY A 87 -8.52 5.68 33.49
N ILE A 88 -7.80 5.78 32.37
CA ILE A 88 -8.16 5.17 31.09
C ILE A 88 -7.24 3.98 30.82
N ASP A 89 -7.81 2.85 30.40
CA ASP A 89 -7.04 1.69 29.96
C ASP A 89 -6.27 2.01 28.66
N PRO A 90 -4.94 1.81 28.59
CA PRO A 90 -4.16 1.94 27.35
C PRO A 90 -4.68 1.10 26.17
N ALA A 91 -5.48 0.05 26.42
CA ALA A 91 -6.18 -0.72 25.40
C ALA A 91 -7.40 0.00 24.80
N VAL A 92 -7.71 1.25 25.20
CA VAL A 92 -8.85 2.02 24.68
C VAL A 92 -8.86 2.13 23.14
N PHE A 93 -7.68 2.17 22.50
CA PHE A 93 -7.60 2.25 21.03
C PHE A 93 -7.87 0.93 20.32
N GLU A 94 -8.07 -0.18 21.02
CA GLU A 94 -8.55 -1.43 20.39
C GLU A 94 -9.98 -1.31 19.84
N GLN A 95 -10.74 -0.32 20.31
CA GLN A 95 -12.05 0.05 19.78
C GLN A 95 -11.95 0.71 18.39
N ILE A 96 -10.76 1.18 18.01
CA ILE A 96 -10.48 1.71 16.68
C ILE A 96 -10.03 0.54 15.80
N GLU A 97 -10.83 0.25 14.77
CA GLU A 97 -10.55 -0.83 13.83
C GLU A 97 -9.43 -0.42 12.84
N ASP A 98 -8.94 -1.39 12.09
CA ASP A 98 -7.86 -1.20 11.14
C ASP A 98 -8.30 -0.34 9.94
N ASP A 99 -7.37 0.41 9.36
CA ASP A 99 -7.61 1.06 8.07
C ASP A 99 -7.80 -0.03 7.01
N ALA A 100 -9.01 -0.14 6.45
CA ALA A 100 -9.40 -1.19 5.51
C ALA A 100 -8.84 -0.89 4.10
N LEU A 101 -7.52 -0.92 3.96
CA LEU A 101 -6.77 -0.53 2.77
C LEU A 101 -6.06 -1.71 2.07
N GLY A 102 -6.20 -2.92 2.60
CA GLY A 102 -5.58 -4.11 2.02
C GLY A 102 -6.26 -5.40 2.46
N ASN A 103 -5.92 -6.50 1.79
CA ASN A 103 -6.46 -7.81 2.09
C ASN A 103 -5.37 -8.75 2.63
N GLY A 104 -4.36 -9.06 1.81
CA GLY A 104 -3.49 -10.21 2.04
C GLY A 104 -2.01 -9.90 2.27
N GLY A 105 -1.19 -10.93 2.02
CA GLY A 105 0.26 -10.86 2.17
C GLY A 105 0.95 -9.82 1.27
N LEU A 106 0.36 -9.48 0.12
CA LEU A 106 0.89 -8.44 -0.77
C LEU A 106 0.78 -7.06 -0.12
N GLY A 107 -0.38 -6.72 0.44
CA GLY A 107 -0.63 -5.47 1.16
C GLY A 107 0.15 -5.40 2.48
N ARG A 108 0.29 -6.52 3.19
CA ARG A 108 1.11 -6.56 4.42
C ARG A 108 2.59 -6.38 4.14
N LEU A 109 3.09 -6.96 3.05
CA LEU A 109 4.46 -6.76 2.57
C LEU A 109 4.68 -5.29 2.20
N ALA A 110 3.77 -4.67 1.45
CA ALA A 110 3.83 -3.26 1.10
C ALA A 110 3.98 -2.39 2.37
N ALA A 111 3.12 -2.61 3.36
CA ALA A 111 3.21 -1.92 4.65
C ALA A 111 4.53 -2.17 5.40
N CYS A 112 5.06 -3.39 5.37
CA CYS A 112 6.37 -3.71 5.96
C CYS A 112 7.54 -3.04 5.22
N PHE A 113 7.47 -2.89 3.89
CA PHE A 113 8.47 -2.17 3.10
C PHE A 113 8.44 -0.67 3.38
N LEU A 114 7.27 -0.05 3.47
CA LEU A 114 7.15 1.36 3.84
C LEU A 114 7.81 1.63 5.19
N ASP A 115 7.45 0.86 6.23
CA ASP A 115 8.01 1.00 7.58
C ASP A 115 9.53 0.74 7.60
N SER A 116 10.01 -0.25 6.85
CA SER A 116 11.45 -0.56 6.78
C SER A 116 12.26 0.49 6.04
N ALA A 117 11.74 1.02 4.94
CA ALA A 117 12.40 2.10 4.23
C ALA A 117 12.48 3.36 5.11
N ALA A 118 11.41 3.68 5.84
CA ALA A 118 11.40 4.79 6.76
C ALA A 118 12.43 4.60 7.89
N ALA A 119 12.47 3.42 8.53
CA ALA A 119 13.44 3.11 9.57
C ALA A 119 14.91 3.15 9.06
N LEU A 120 15.15 2.71 7.82
CA LEU A 120 16.48 2.68 7.20
C LEU A 120 16.86 3.99 6.49
N ARG A 121 16.04 5.05 6.62
CA ARG A 121 16.25 6.36 5.98
C ARG A 121 16.27 6.33 4.45
N ILE A 122 15.61 5.36 3.85
CA ILE A 122 15.45 5.23 2.40
C ILE A 122 14.23 6.07 1.98
N PRO A 123 14.36 7.03 1.05
CA PRO A 123 13.23 7.72 0.47
C PRO A 123 12.39 6.76 -0.37
N LEU A 124 11.26 6.32 0.18
CA LEU A 124 10.34 5.43 -0.49
C LEU A 124 8.92 5.85 -0.16
N ASP A 125 8.19 6.32 -1.17
CA ASP A 125 6.79 6.68 -1.05
C ASP A 125 5.90 5.56 -1.60
N GLY A 126 4.81 5.27 -0.89
CA GLY A 126 3.76 4.36 -1.32
C GLY A 126 2.66 5.08 -2.06
N PHE A 127 2.07 4.45 -3.08
CA PHE A 127 0.93 4.99 -3.83
C PHE A 127 -0.15 3.93 -4.00
N GLY A 128 -1.38 4.26 -3.59
CA GLY A 128 -2.53 3.35 -3.65
C GLY A 128 -3.86 4.09 -3.67
N ILE A 129 -4.95 3.35 -3.45
CA ILE A 129 -6.32 3.88 -3.42
C ILE A 129 -6.78 4.02 -1.96
N ARG A 130 -7.50 5.09 -1.65
CA ARG A 130 -8.14 5.30 -0.35
C ARG A 130 -9.50 4.58 -0.32
N TYR A 131 -9.51 3.27 -0.13
CA TYR A 131 -10.75 2.50 -0.10
C TYR A 131 -11.63 2.89 1.08
N ARG A 132 -12.94 2.96 0.86
CA ARG A 132 -13.92 3.28 1.90
C ARG A 132 -14.28 2.07 2.76
N TYR A 133 -14.43 0.90 2.13
CA TYR A 133 -14.99 -0.30 2.77
C TYR A 133 -14.06 -1.52 2.69
N GLY A 134 -12.78 -1.32 2.35
CA GLY A 134 -11.81 -2.41 2.20
C GLY A 134 -12.27 -3.53 1.29
N LEU A 135 -11.99 -4.78 1.66
CA LEU A 135 -12.53 -5.94 0.98
C LEU A 135 -13.94 -6.26 1.50
N PHE A 136 -14.03 -6.69 2.77
CA PHE A 136 -15.24 -6.82 3.55
C PHE A 136 -14.88 -7.12 5.02
N ARG A 137 -15.80 -6.84 5.93
CA ARG A 137 -15.80 -7.36 7.30
C ARG A 137 -16.43 -8.75 7.28
N GLN A 138 -15.67 -9.75 7.71
CA GLN A 138 -16.15 -11.13 7.79
C GLN A 138 -17.01 -11.32 9.04
N ARG A 139 -18.15 -12.01 8.90
CA ARG A 139 -18.88 -12.62 10.01
C ARG A 139 -19.33 -14.02 9.63
N PHE A 140 -19.61 -14.85 10.63
CA PHE A 140 -20.20 -16.17 10.41
C PHE A 140 -21.67 -16.20 10.83
N GLU A 141 -22.50 -16.78 9.98
CA GLU A 141 -23.93 -17.03 10.25
C GLU A 141 -24.24 -18.46 9.80
N ASP A 142 -24.76 -19.27 10.71
CA ASP A 142 -25.03 -20.71 10.49
C ASP A 142 -23.83 -21.51 9.93
N GLY A 143 -22.60 -21.13 10.30
CA GLY A 143 -21.37 -21.77 9.84
C GLY A 143 -20.88 -21.33 8.47
N PHE A 144 -21.53 -20.34 7.84
CA PHE A 144 -21.14 -19.80 6.53
C PHE A 144 -20.64 -18.36 6.64
N GLN A 145 -19.70 -18.00 5.78
CA GLN A 145 -19.23 -16.62 5.65
C GLN A 145 -20.36 -15.70 5.19
N LYS A 146 -20.43 -14.54 5.83
CA LYS A 146 -21.18 -13.37 5.39
C LYS A 146 -20.24 -12.17 5.35
N GLU A 147 -20.50 -11.29 4.40
CA GLU A 147 -19.66 -10.15 4.06
C GLU A 147 -20.43 -8.87 4.38
N GLU A 148 -19.81 -7.99 5.17
CA GLU A 148 -20.34 -6.67 5.52
C GLU A 148 -19.35 -5.57 5.14
N ALA A 149 -19.82 -4.33 5.07
CA ALA A 149 -18.96 -3.19 4.76
C ALA A 149 -17.96 -2.93 5.90
N ASP A 150 -16.67 -2.80 5.57
CA ASP A 150 -15.61 -2.48 6.53
C ASP A 150 -15.36 -0.96 6.60
N ASP A 151 -16.32 -0.23 7.19
CA ASP A 151 -16.33 1.24 7.25
C ASP A 151 -15.38 1.79 8.33
N TRP A 152 -14.08 1.70 8.09
CA TRP A 152 -13.04 2.21 8.99
C TRP A 152 -13.08 3.74 9.13
N LEU A 153 -13.58 4.45 8.13
CA LEU A 153 -13.64 5.93 8.12
C LEU A 153 -14.63 6.50 9.13
N ARG A 154 -15.55 5.70 9.67
CA ARG A 154 -16.44 6.11 10.77
C ARG A 154 -15.68 6.57 12.02
N PHE A 155 -14.44 6.10 12.21
CA PHE A 155 -13.57 6.52 13.30
C PHE A 155 -12.77 7.79 12.97
N GLY A 156 -12.90 8.33 11.75
CA GLY A 156 -12.05 9.38 11.21
C GLY A 156 -10.65 8.89 10.82
N ASP A 157 -9.90 9.77 10.18
CA ASP A 157 -8.57 9.48 9.64
C ASP A 157 -7.61 10.61 10.04
N PRO A 158 -7.23 10.68 11.34
CA PRO A 158 -6.37 11.75 11.84
C PRO A 158 -4.95 11.66 11.27
N TRP A 159 -4.53 10.50 10.76
CA TRP A 159 -3.19 10.26 10.21
C TRP A 159 -3.02 10.74 8.77
N SER A 160 -4.10 10.94 8.01
CA SER A 160 -4.02 11.42 6.63
C SER A 160 -4.29 12.91 6.50
N ILE A 161 -3.58 13.54 5.56
CA ILE A 161 -3.74 14.95 5.22
C ILE A 161 -4.24 15.04 3.80
N ARG A 162 -5.47 15.53 3.65
CA ARG A 162 -6.06 15.86 2.36
C ARG A 162 -5.29 17.01 1.69
N LYS A 163 -4.94 16.85 0.41
CA LYS A 163 -4.16 17.81 -0.39
C LYS A 163 -4.96 18.29 -1.61
N ASP A 164 -6.04 19.03 -1.38
CA ASP A 164 -6.95 19.46 -2.46
C ASP A 164 -6.27 20.22 -3.60
N ALA A 165 -5.24 21.01 -3.30
CA ALA A 165 -4.48 21.79 -4.28
C ALA A 165 -3.63 20.93 -5.22
N GLU A 166 -3.34 19.68 -4.84
CA GLU A 166 -2.57 18.72 -5.66
C GLU A 166 -3.46 17.75 -6.43
N ALA A 167 -4.79 17.97 -6.43
CA ALA A 167 -5.70 17.08 -7.10
C ALA A 167 -5.59 17.18 -8.63
N VAL A 168 -5.63 16.03 -9.29
CA VAL A 168 -5.52 15.91 -10.75
C VAL A 168 -6.80 15.34 -11.35
N ARG A 169 -7.00 15.52 -12.67
CA ARG A 169 -8.14 14.93 -13.38
C ARG A 169 -7.72 13.61 -14.01
N VAL A 170 -8.56 12.59 -13.87
CA VAL A 170 -8.40 11.31 -14.55
C VAL A 170 -9.59 11.12 -15.48
N CYS A 171 -9.30 11.00 -16.77
CA CYS A 171 -10.30 10.81 -17.82
C CYS A 171 -10.45 9.33 -18.15
N PHE A 172 -11.67 8.85 -18.23
CA PHE A 172 -12.06 7.55 -18.76
C PHE A 172 -12.87 7.75 -20.06
N GLY A 173 -13.16 6.66 -20.77
CA GLY A 173 -13.99 6.70 -21.97
C GLY A 173 -15.41 7.22 -21.73
N ASP A 174 -15.94 7.07 -20.50
CA ASP A 174 -17.32 7.39 -20.14
C ASP A 174 -17.46 8.52 -19.10
N GLN A 175 -16.39 8.91 -18.41
CA GLN A 175 -16.44 9.92 -17.35
C GLN A 175 -15.06 10.56 -17.08
N THR A 176 -15.05 11.73 -16.43
CA THR A 176 -13.85 12.32 -15.83
C THR A 176 -14.06 12.45 -14.33
N VAL A 177 -13.05 12.10 -13.54
CA VAL A 177 -13.07 12.23 -12.07
C VAL A 177 -11.88 13.07 -11.59
N LYS A 178 -12.01 13.63 -10.39
CA LYS A 178 -10.93 14.26 -9.64
C LYS A 178 -10.26 13.20 -8.76
N ALA A 179 -8.94 13.05 -8.86
CA ALA A 179 -8.14 12.26 -7.94
C ALA A 179 -7.57 13.17 -6.85
N VAL A 180 -8.12 13.08 -5.64
CA VAL A 180 -7.69 13.89 -4.50
C VAL A 180 -6.67 13.11 -3.67
N PRO A 181 -5.46 13.63 -3.45
CA PRO A 181 -4.46 12.95 -2.64
C PRO A 181 -4.74 13.12 -1.15
N TYR A 182 -4.58 12.01 -0.43
CA TYR A 182 -4.49 11.95 1.02
C TYR A 182 -3.10 11.41 1.38
N ASP A 183 -2.29 12.26 2.00
CA ASP A 183 -0.93 11.90 2.40
C ASP A 183 -0.92 11.43 3.85
N MET A 184 -0.42 10.22 4.08
CA MET A 184 -0.21 9.63 5.39
C MET A 184 1.30 9.51 5.65
N PRO A 185 1.81 9.95 6.82
CA PRO A 185 3.22 9.83 7.12
C PRO A 185 3.57 8.39 7.50
N VAL A 186 4.59 7.85 6.85
CA VAL A 186 5.23 6.60 7.22
C VAL A 186 6.43 6.94 8.10
N ILE A 187 6.29 6.76 9.40
CA ILE A 187 7.25 7.20 10.40
C ILE A 187 8.26 6.09 10.66
N GLY A 188 9.55 6.35 10.39
CA GLY A 188 10.62 5.42 10.73
C GLY A 188 10.91 5.39 12.23
N TYR A 189 11.19 4.20 12.75
CA TYR A 189 11.55 3.99 14.17
C TYR A 189 12.74 4.86 14.59
N GLY A 190 12.61 5.57 15.71
CA GLY A 190 13.65 6.42 16.28
C GLY A 190 14.04 7.59 15.36
N ASP A 191 15.31 7.63 14.98
CA ASP A 191 15.94 8.67 14.16
C ASP A 191 15.88 8.36 12.65
N GLY A 192 14.95 7.49 12.24
CA GLY A 192 14.65 7.18 10.84
C GLY A 192 14.18 8.39 10.03
N THR A 193 13.71 8.18 8.81
CA THR A 193 13.08 9.25 8.02
C THR A 193 11.55 9.17 8.11
N VAL A 194 10.85 10.20 7.63
CA VAL A 194 9.39 10.17 7.46
C VAL A 194 9.10 10.18 5.97
N ASN A 195 8.53 9.08 5.47
CA ASN A 195 8.10 8.94 4.07
C ASN A 195 6.60 9.20 3.94
N THR A 196 6.07 9.12 2.71
CA THR A 196 4.64 9.34 2.45
C THR A 196 4.00 8.09 1.87
N LEU A 197 2.87 7.66 2.44
CA LEU A 197 1.89 6.85 1.74
C LEU A 197 0.83 7.79 1.18
N ARG A 198 0.76 7.93 -0.13
CA ARG A 198 -0.25 8.73 -0.82
C ARG A 198 -1.40 7.82 -1.27
N LEU A 199 -2.59 8.08 -0.73
CA LEU A 199 -3.82 7.37 -1.08
C LEU A 199 -4.70 8.29 -1.91
N TRP A 200 -5.17 7.80 -3.06
CA TRP A 200 -6.02 8.55 -3.97
C TRP A 200 -7.50 8.32 -3.67
N GLN A 201 -8.25 9.40 -3.51
CA GLN A 201 -9.71 9.37 -3.41
C GLN A 201 -10.35 9.94 -4.68
N ALA A 202 -11.23 9.16 -5.29
CA ALA A 202 -11.98 9.57 -6.47
C ALA A 202 -13.19 10.41 -6.06
N GLU A 203 -13.32 11.58 -6.69
CA GLU A 203 -14.44 12.50 -6.49
C GLU A 203 -14.99 12.94 -7.84
N ALA A 204 -16.29 13.23 -7.91
CA ALA A 204 -16.86 13.79 -9.12
C ALA A 204 -16.34 15.21 -9.36
N VAL A 205 -16.16 15.57 -10.63
CA VAL A 205 -15.87 16.97 -11.02
C VAL A 205 -17.04 17.87 -10.66
N GLU A 206 -18.26 17.38 -10.87
CA GLU A 206 -19.51 18.00 -10.44
C GLU A 206 -20.32 16.98 -9.64
N ALA A 207 -20.47 17.23 -8.33
CA ALA A 207 -21.07 16.25 -7.42
C ALA A 207 -22.60 16.28 -7.38
N PHE A 208 -23.23 17.37 -7.85
CA PHE A 208 -24.65 17.61 -7.69
C PHE A 208 -25.22 18.48 -8.81
N ASP A 209 -26.23 17.97 -9.52
CA ASP A 209 -27.00 18.71 -10.52
C ASP A 209 -28.29 19.27 -9.90
N PHE A 210 -28.32 20.61 -9.72
CA PHE A 210 -29.46 21.32 -9.13
C PHE A 210 -30.73 21.25 -9.99
N ASP A 211 -30.61 21.24 -11.31
CA ASP A 211 -31.77 21.25 -12.21
C ASP A 211 -32.49 19.90 -12.19
N LEU A 212 -31.73 18.80 -12.18
CA LEU A 212 -32.28 17.46 -11.98
C LEU A 212 -32.94 17.33 -10.61
N PHE A 213 -32.30 17.86 -9.56
CA PHE A 213 -32.88 17.84 -8.22
C PHE A 213 -34.20 18.62 -8.13
N ASN A 214 -34.27 19.82 -8.71
CA ASN A 214 -35.50 20.62 -8.77
C ASN A 214 -36.61 19.93 -9.56
N ARG A 215 -36.26 19.10 -10.54
CA ARG A 215 -37.19 18.23 -11.27
C ARG A 215 -37.52 16.92 -10.54
N GLN A 216 -37.12 16.79 -9.26
CA GLN A 216 -37.35 15.64 -8.39
C GLN A 216 -36.67 14.34 -8.88
N LYS A 217 -35.62 14.48 -9.70
CA LYS A 217 -34.80 13.36 -10.20
C LYS A 217 -33.59 13.14 -9.28
N TYR A 218 -33.84 12.77 -8.03
CA TYR A 218 -32.83 12.77 -6.97
C TYR A 218 -31.63 11.86 -7.25
N ASP A 219 -31.87 10.63 -7.73
CA ASP A 219 -30.79 9.68 -8.04
C ASP A 219 -29.94 10.14 -9.22
N GLU A 220 -30.57 10.75 -10.24
CA GLU A 220 -29.85 11.29 -11.39
C GLU A 220 -28.99 12.49 -10.98
N ALA A 221 -29.47 13.32 -10.04
CA ALA A 221 -28.78 14.52 -9.56
C ALA A 221 -27.43 14.23 -8.89
N VAL A 222 -27.23 13.02 -8.33
CA VAL A 222 -25.98 12.60 -7.68
C VAL A 222 -25.28 11.44 -8.40
N ARG A 223 -25.75 11.05 -9.59
CA ARG A 223 -25.23 9.88 -10.31
C ARG A 223 -23.72 9.95 -10.57
N GLN A 224 -23.21 11.12 -10.95
CA GLN A 224 -21.78 11.30 -11.20
C GLN A 224 -20.94 11.14 -9.94
N LYS A 225 -21.43 11.65 -8.81
CA LYS A 225 -20.80 11.46 -7.49
C LYS A 225 -20.70 9.98 -7.16
N ASN A 226 -21.81 9.24 -7.23
CA ASN A 226 -21.82 7.82 -6.91
C ASN A 226 -20.85 7.03 -7.82
N ARG A 227 -20.90 7.26 -9.13
CA ARG A 227 -20.01 6.59 -10.09
C ARG A 227 -18.52 6.91 -9.89
N ALA A 228 -18.19 8.11 -9.40
CA ALA A 228 -16.81 8.44 -9.05
C ALA A 228 -16.39 7.73 -7.75
N GLU A 229 -17.27 7.73 -6.74
CA GLU A 229 -17.01 7.09 -5.45
C GLU A 229 -16.90 5.56 -5.56
N ASP A 230 -17.59 4.91 -6.51
CA ASP A 230 -17.49 3.48 -6.80
C ASP A 230 -16.02 3.02 -6.99
N ILE A 231 -15.18 3.87 -7.62
CA ILE A 231 -13.76 3.58 -7.87
C ILE A 231 -13.01 3.35 -6.55
N CYS A 232 -13.37 4.05 -5.48
CA CYS A 232 -12.72 3.93 -4.18
C CYS A 232 -13.58 3.20 -3.14
N ALA A 233 -14.67 2.53 -3.56
CA ALA A 233 -15.57 1.88 -2.62
C ALA A 233 -14.92 0.65 -1.96
N VAL A 234 -14.56 -0.35 -2.77
CA VAL A 234 -14.04 -1.64 -2.30
C VAL A 234 -12.76 -2.05 -3.03
N LEU A 235 -11.90 -2.78 -2.33
CA LEU A 235 -10.71 -3.45 -2.85
C LEU A 235 -11.13 -4.74 -3.55
N TYR A 236 -10.59 -4.99 -4.74
CA TYR A 236 -10.88 -6.18 -5.56
C TYR A 236 -12.40 -6.44 -5.71
N PRO A 237 -13.16 -5.50 -6.32
CA PRO A 237 -14.57 -5.72 -6.58
C PRO A 237 -14.76 -7.01 -7.40
N ASN A 238 -15.85 -7.74 -7.13
CA ASN A 238 -16.20 -8.92 -7.91
C ASN A 238 -16.25 -8.56 -9.41
N ASP A 239 -15.48 -9.29 -10.22
CA ASP A 239 -15.30 -9.08 -11.65
C ASP A 239 -15.79 -10.26 -12.51
N ASP A 240 -16.76 -11.04 -12.00
CA ASP A 240 -17.44 -12.10 -12.74
C ASP A 240 -18.20 -11.55 -13.96
N THR A 241 -18.62 -10.28 -13.89
CA THR A 241 -19.35 -9.57 -14.96
C THR A 241 -18.49 -8.47 -15.60
N ASP A 242 -18.91 -8.01 -16.78
CA ASP A 242 -18.24 -6.91 -17.49
C ASP A 242 -18.20 -5.61 -16.68
N GLU A 243 -19.24 -5.29 -15.89
CA GLU A 243 -19.26 -4.09 -15.03
C GLU A 243 -18.18 -4.16 -13.95
N GLY A 244 -18.00 -5.33 -13.31
CA GLY A 244 -16.94 -5.53 -12.32
C GLY A 244 -15.55 -5.43 -12.93
N LYS A 245 -15.35 -6.03 -14.12
CA LYS A 245 -14.11 -5.90 -14.90
C LYS A 245 -13.81 -4.44 -15.27
N ARG A 246 -14.82 -3.67 -15.70
CA ARG A 246 -14.70 -2.22 -15.96
C ARG A 246 -14.24 -1.49 -14.72
N LEU A 247 -14.88 -1.74 -13.57
CA LEU A 247 -14.54 -1.08 -12.32
C LEU A 247 -13.10 -1.39 -11.88
N ARG A 248 -12.68 -2.65 -11.95
CA ARG A 248 -11.30 -3.07 -11.64
C ARG A 248 -10.27 -2.38 -12.54
N LEU A 249 -10.53 -2.28 -13.85
CA LEU A 249 -9.65 -1.55 -14.76
C LEU A 249 -9.65 -0.03 -14.48
N LYS A 250 -10.82 0.55 -14.14
CA LYS A 250 -10.93 1.95 -13.73
C LYS A 250 -10.09 2.22 -12.48
N GLN A 251 -10.14 1.35 -11.47
CA GLN A 251 -9.32 1.43 -10.27
C GLN A 251 -7.84 1.44 -10.61
N GLN A 252 -7.38 0.45 -11.38
CA GLN A 252 -5.98 0.32 -11.79
C GLN A 252 -5.47 1.57 -12.51
N TYR A 253 -6.24 2.08 -13.48
CA TYR A 253 -5.86 3.30 -14.19
C TYR A 253 -5.96 4.56 -13.30
N PHE A 254 -6.98 4.66 -12.45
CA PHE A 254 -7.22 5.82 -11.60
C PHE A 254 -5.99 6.19 -10.78
N PHE A 255 -5.49 5.27 -9.96
CA PHE A 255 -4.38 5.59 -9.06
C PHE A 255 -3.05 5.66 -9.80
N THR A 256 -2.88 4.91 -10.90
CA THR A 256 -1.65 4.96 -11.69
C THR A 256 -1.53 6.26 -12.47
N SER A 257 -2.60 6.72 -13.13
CA SER A 257 -2.62 8.02 -13.81
C SER A 257 -2.44 9.17 -12.83
N ALA A 258 -3.16 9.17 -11.70
CA ALA A 258 -2.99 10.20 -10.69
C ALA A 258 -1.54 10.26 -10.16
N THR A 259 -0.93 9.09 -9.93
CA THR A 259 0.47 8.97 -9.51
C THR A 259 1.43 9.47 -10.59
N MET A 260 1.31 9.05 -11.85
CA MET A 260 2.22 9.45 -12.93
C MET A 260 2.14 10.95 -13.22
N GLN A 261 0.93 11.53 -13.26
CA GLN A 261 0.72 12.98 -13.38
C GLN A 261 1.42 13.73 -12.23
N THR A 262 1.28 13.22 -10.99
CA THR A 262 1.92 13.81 -9.81
C THR A 262 3.44 13.76 -9.90
N LEU A 263 4.02 12.63 -10.28
CA LEU A 263 5.47 12.48 -10.39
C LEU A 263 6.04 13.37 -11.51
N ALA A 264 5.36 13.45 -12.65
CA ALA A 264 5.74 14.33 -13.75
C ALA A 264 5.68 15.81 -13.33
N ALA A 265 4.57 16.26 -12.74
CA ALA A 265 4.42 17.64 -12.27
C ALA A 265 5.46 18.02 -11.20
N ARG A 266 5.74 17.11 -10.26
CA ARG A 266 6.81 17.31 -9.26
C ARG A 266 8.19 17.39 -9.91
N TYR A 267 8.46 16.52 -10.88
CA TYR A 267 9.71 16.55 -11.62
C TYR A 267 9.92 17.89 -12.32
N VAL A 268 8.90 18.37 -13.05
CA VAL A 268 8.95 19.66 -13.73
C VAL A 268 9.16 20.81 -12.74
N GLY A 269 8.44 20.81 -11.62
CA GLY A 269 8.58 21.83 -10.59
C GLY A 269 9.96 21.89 -9.94
N GLU A 270 10.67 20.76 -9.83
CA GLU A 270 11.98 20.68 -9.17
C GLU A 270 13.18 20.73 -10.13
N TYR A 271 13.06 20.17 -11.33
CA TYR A 271 14.17 19.89 -12.26
C TYR A 271 13.94 20.44 -13.68
N GLY A 272 12.75 20.99 -13.98
CA GLY A 272 12.38 21.43 -15.32
C GLY A 272 11.90 20.30 -16.24
N GLU A 273 11.78 20.59 -17.53
CA GLU A 273 11.14 19.69 -18.52
C GLU A 273 12.09 18.70 -19.20
N ASP A 274 13.36 18.65 -18.80
CA ASP A 274 14.29 17.63 -19.33
C ASP A 274 14.09 16.29 -18.61
N PHE A 275 13.23 15.44 -19.17
CA PHE A 275 12.93 14.11 -18.63
C PHE A 275 14.04 13.07 -18.80
N SER A 276 15.16 13.39 -19.48
CA SER A 276 16.26 12.42 -19.65
C SER A 276 16.87 11.95 -18.33
N HIS A 277 16.77 12.78 -17.27
CA HIS A 277 17.21 12.51 -15.91
C HIS A 277 16.09 12.04 -14.97
N PHE A 278 14.87 11.78 -15.48
CA PHE A 278 13.73 11.37 -14.66
C PHE A 278 14.01 10.08 -13.87
N ALA A 279 14.66 9.10 -14.50
CA ALA A 279 15.04 7.84 -13.88
C ALA A 279 16.18 7.98 -12.85
N GLU A 280 16.87 9.12 -12.77
CA GLU A 280 17.84 9.39 -11.70
C GLU A 280 17.13 9.88 -10.43
N ARG A 281 15.92 10.45 -10.57
CA ARG A 281 15.11 10.96 -9.47
C ARG A 281 14.08 9.96 -8.97
N TYR A 282 13.49 9.17 -9.86
CA TYR A 282 12.44 8.21 -9.53
C TYR A 282 12.76 6.78 -9.98
N ALA A 283 12.53 5.82 -9.10
CA ALA A 283 12.40 4.39 -9.45
C ALA A 283 10.98 3.95 -9.09
N VAL A 284 10.23 3.44 -10.07
CA VAL A 284 8.84 3.02 -9.88
C VAL A 284 8.76 1.51 -9.82
N GLN A 285 8.30 0.98 -8.69
CA GLN A 285 8.08 -0.46 -8.50
C GLN A 285 6.61 -0.79 -8.74
N LEU A 286 6.38 -1.68 -9.71
CA LEU A 286 5.09 -2.28 -10.02
C LEU A 286 4.90 -3.54 -9.15
N ASN A 287 3.97 -3.47 -8.21
CA ASN A 287 3.66 -4.58 -7.31
C ASN A 287 2.54 -5.45 -7.91
N ASP A 288 2.95 -6.57 -8.49
CA ASP A 288 2.13 -7.40 -9.38
C ASP A 288 1.64 -6.64 -10.64
N THR A 289 0.68 -7.20 -11.38
CA THR A 289 0.23 -6.62 -12.66
C THR A 289 -0.74 -5.45 -12.51
N HIS A 290 -1.34 -5.23 -11.34
CA HIS A 290 -2.34 -4.18 -11.11
C HIS A 290 -1.89 -2.77 -11.57
N PRO A 291 -0.66 -2.29 -11.23
CA PRO A 291 -0.21 -0.97 -11.64
C PRO A 291 0.40 -0.92 -13.05
N THR A 292 0.34 -1.98 -13.86
CA THR A 292 1.06 -2.01 -15.16
C THR A 292 0.63 -0.89 -16.10
N VAL A 293 -0.61 -0.41 -16.00
CA VAL A 293 -1.12 0.71 -16.82
C VAL A 293 -0.36 2.03 -16.56
N ALA A 294 0.41 2.14 -15.46
CA ALA A 294 1.33 3.26 -15.25
C ALA A 294 2.38 3.42 -16.37
N ILE A 295 2.80 2.31 -17.00
CA ILE A 295 3.79 2.31 -18.08
C ILE A 295 3.27 3.08 -19.30
N PRO A 296 2.17 2.67 -19.96
CA PRO A 296 1.65 3.39 -21.12
C PRO A 296 1.12 4.78 -20.76
N GLU A 297 0.70 5.02 -19.51
CA GLU A 297 0.30 6.36 -19.07
C GLU A 297 1.49 7.32 -18.94
N LEU A 298 2.61 6.90 -18.35
CA LEU A 298 3.82 7.74 -18.33
C LEU A 298 4.31 8.01 -19.77
N LEU A 299 4.26 6.99 -20.63
CA LEU A 299 4.59 7.16 -22.04
C LEU A 299 3.68 8.20 -22.72
N ARG A 300 2.37 8.16 -22.45
CA ARG A 300 1.41 9.16 -22.94
C ARG A 300 1.77 10.56 -22.47
N LEU A 301 1.97 10.76 -21.17
CA LEU A 301 2.30 12.07 -20.59
C LEU A 301 3.57 12.66 -21.23
N LEU A 302 4.63 11.86 -21.35
CA LEU A 302 5.89 12.31 -21.96
C LEU A 302 5.72 12.71 -23.44
N MET A 303 4.90 11.98 -24.20
CA MET A 303 4.72 12.22 -25.63
C MET A 303 3.71 13.34 -25.93
N GLU A 304 2.57 13.38 -25.24
CA GLU A 304 1.50 14.35 -25.50
C GLU A 304 1.74 15.69 -24.82
N GLU A 305 2.17 15.67 -23.55
CA GLU A 305 2.25 16.89 -22.73
C GLU A 305 3.66 17.49 -22.79
N HIS A 306 4.69 16.66 -22.95
CA HIS A 306 6.09 17.09 -22.98
C HIS A 306 6.76 16.92 -24.36
N LEU A 307 6.01 16.48 -25.37
CA LEU A 307 6.43 16.44 -26.79
C LEU A 307 7.69 15.61 -27.08
N LEU A 308 8.02 14.62 -26.23
CA LEU A 308 9.10 13.68 -26.50
C LEU A 308 8.71 12.74 -27.66
N SER A 309 9.70 12.35 -28.46
CA SER A 309 9.51 11.22 -29.39
C SER A 309 9.30 9.92 -28.62
N PHE A 310 8.71 8.90 -29.28
CA PHE A 310 8.53 7.59 -28.66
C PHE A 310 9.84 6.99 -28.16
N ASP A 311 10.94 7.12 -28.91
CA ASP A 311 12.22 6.51 -28.53
C ASP A 311 12.83 7.19 -27.28
N GLU A 312 12.70 8.52 -27.17
CA GLU A 312 13.11 9.27 -25.96
C GLU A 312 12.26 8.90 -24.76
N ALA A 313 10.93 8.93 -24.92
CA ALA A 313 9.99 8.64 -23.83
C ALA A 313 10.09 7.17 -23.38
N PHE A 314 10.22 6.22 -24.31
CA PHE A 314 10.38 4.80 -23.98
C PHE A 314 11.71 4.52 -23.27
N SER A 315 12.79 5.22 -23.61
CA SER A 315 14.07 5.14 -22.89
C SER A 315 13.93 5.57 -21.42
N VAL A 316 13.17 6.64 -21.16
CA VAL A 316 12.84 7.08 -19.79
C VAL A 316 12.02 6.01 -19.07
N VAL A 317 10.90 5.58 -19.65
CA VAL A 317 10.01 4.54 -19.11
C VAL A 317 10.81 3.28 -18.74
N GLN A 318 11.65 2.79 -19.67
CA GLN A 318 12.41 1.56 -19.44
C GLN A 318 13.39 1.65 -18.29
N LYS A 319 14.00 2.82 -18.06
CA LYS A 319 14.93 3.06 -16.92
C LYS A 319 14.21 3.34 -15.60
N THR A 320 12.92 3.68 -15.64
CA THR A 320 12.14 4.05 -14.45
C THR A 320 11.45 2.86 -13.81
N PHE A 321 10.89 1.93 -14.59
CA PHE A 321 10.02 0.87 -14.07
C PHE A 321 10.73 -0.45 -13.77
N SER A 322 10.36 -1.05 -12.64
CA SER A 322 10.70 -2.42 -12.23
C SER A 322 9.44 -3.19 -11.85
N TYR A 323 9.42 -4.51 -12.05
CA TYR A 323 8.25 -5.38 -11.83
C TYR A 323 8.54 -6.47 -10.80
N THR A 324 7.73 -6.55 -9.74
CA THR A 324 7.71 -7.71 -8.84
C THR A 324 6.55 -8.61 -9.20
N ASN A 325 6.84 -9.89 -9.45
CA ASN A 325 5.81 -10.92 -9.58
C ASN A 325 5.63 -11.65 -8.23
N HIS A 326 4.37 -11.80 -7.82
CA HIS A 326 3.98 -12.45 -6.56
C HIS A 326 3.26 -13.80 -6.76
N THR A 327 3.12 -14.27 -8.00
CA THR A 327 2.36 -15.48 -8.31
C THR A 327 3.06 -16.35 -9.34
N ILE A 328 3.06 -17.66 -9.09
CA ILE A 328 3.57 -18.67 -10.02
C ILE A 328 2.50 -19.15 -11.02
N MET A 329 1.24 -18.80 -10.81
CA MET A 329 0.11 -19.25 -11.62
C MET A 329 -0.02 -18.35 -12.84
N ALA A 330 0.26 -18.89 -14.03
CA ALA A 330 0.23 -18.12 -15.28
C ALA A 330 -1.18 -17.61 -15.61
N GLU A 331 -2.20 -18.30 -15.13
CA GLU A 331 -3.62 -17.93 -15.15
C GLU A 331 -3.95 -16.72 -14.28
N ALA A 332 -3.17 -16.46 -13.22
CA ALA A 332 -3.35 -15.32 -12.33
C ALA A 332 -2.71 -14.03 -12.88
N LEU A 333 -1.92 -14.12 -13.96
CA LEU A 333 -1.35 -12.94 -14.62
C LEU A 333 -2.45 -12.23 -15.43
N GLU A 334 -2.77 -11.00 -15.02
CA GLU A 334 -3.91 -10.27 -15.55
C GLU A 334 -3.84 -10.07 -17.07
N LYS A 335 -5.00 -10.27 -17.70
CA LYS A 335 -5.24 -10.09 -19.13
C LYS A 335 -6.53 -9.29 -19.32
N TRP A 336 -6.50 -8.33 -20.23
CA TRP A 336 -7.65 -7.51 -20.56
C TRP A 336 -8.11 -7.72 -21.99
N ASN A 337 -9.42 -7.83 -22.20
CA ASN A 337 -9.95 -7.78 -23.56
C ASN A 337 -9.74 -6.38 -24.15
N VAL A 338 -9.30 -6.29 -25.41
CA VAL A 338 -9.02 -5.02 -26.09
C VAL A 338 -10.26 -4.13 -26.16
N SER A 339 -11.45 -4.67 -26.45
CA SER A 339 -12.67 -3.86 -26.54
C SER A 339 -13.06 -3.25 -25.19
N LEU A 340 -12.95 -4.05 -24.12
CA LEU A 340 -13.15 -3.60 -22.75
C LEU A 340 -12.13 -2.50 -22.40
N PHE A 341 -10.85 -2.73 -22.67
CA PHE A 341 -9.78 -1.76 -22.39
C PHE A 341 -10.02 -0.43 -23.10
N CYS A 342 -10.30 -0.46 -24.41
CA CYS A 342 -10.61 0.72 -25.20
C CYS A 342 -11.89 1.44 -24.75
N SER A 343 -12.87 0.71 -24.22
CA SER A 343 -14.10 1.35 -23.72
C SER A 343 -13.91 2.05 -22.37
N VAL A 344 -12.88 1.69 -21.60
CA VAL A 344 -12.59 2.27 -20.28
C VAL A 344 -11.51 3.34 -20.37
N ILE A 345 -10.41 3.08 -21.07
CA ILE A 345 -9.25 3.97 -21.20
C ILE A 345 -8.75 4.07 -22.65
N PRO A 346 -9.58 4.58 -23.58
CA PRO A 346 -9.24 4.66 -24.99
C PRO A 346 -7.97 5.45 -25.27
N GLN A 347 -7.68 6.49 -24.48
CA GLN A 347 -6.52 7.36 -24.65
C GLN A 347 -5.18 6.66 -24.38
N VAL A 348 -5.17 5.58 -23.59
CA VAL A 348 -3.94 4.85 -23.22
C VAL A 348 -3.64 3.74 -24.22
N TYR A 349 -4.66 3.19 -24.88
CA TYR A 349 -4.51 2.06 -25.79
C TYR A 349 -3.50 2.29 -26.94
N PRO A 350 -3.43 3.46 -27.61
CA PRO A 350 -2.41 3.74 -28.61
C PRO A 350 -0.97 3.49 -28.11
N TYR A 351 -0.70 3.81 -26.85
CA TYR A 351 0.62 3.62 -26.23
C TYR A 351 0.92 2.15 -25.95
N VAL A 352 -0.09 1.34 -25.63
CA VAL A 352 0.04 -0.12 -25.56
C VAL A 352 0.39 -0.70 -26.94
N VAL A 353 -0.23 -0.18 -28.02
CA VAL A 353 0.10 -0.57 -29.40
C VAL A 353 1.53 -0.19 -29.77
N LEU A 354 1.99 1.01 -29.40
CA LEU A 354 3.37 1.43 -29.62
C LEU A 354 4.38 0.53 -28.90
N LEU A 355 4.12 0.18 -27.63
CA LEU A 355 4.93 -0.77 -26.86
C LEU A 355 4.97 -2.16 -27.54
N ASN A 356 3.82 -2.67 -27.97
CA ASN A 356 3.76 -3.94 -28.69
C ASN A 356 4.59 -3.91 -29.99
N ASN A 357 4.48 -2.84 -30.77
CA ASN A 357 5.23 -2.67 -32.01
C ASN A 357 6.73 -2.54 -31.76
N ALA A 358 7.13 -1.83 -30.71
CA ALA A 358 8.54 -1.74 -30.29
C ALA A 358 9.10 -3.11 -29.91
N LEU A 359 8.37 -3.90 -29.13
CA LEU A 359 8.75 -5.27 -28.80
C LEU A 359 8.89 -6.14 -30.07
N MET A 360 7.92 -6.08 -30.99
CA MET A 360 7.98 -6.87 -32.23
C MET A 360 9.19 -6.49 -33.09
N ARG A 361 9.56 -5.20 -33.14
CA ARG A 361 10.77 -4.73 -33.81
C ARG A 361 12.04 -5.25 -33.13
N GLU A 362 12.13 -5.17 -31.80
CA GLU A 362 13.27 -5.67 -31.03
C GLU A 362 13.47 -7.19 -31.24
N LEU A 363 12.39 -7.98 -31.14
CA LEU A 363 12.44 -9.42 -31.36
C LEU A 363 12.84 -9.77 -32.80
N SER A 364 12.39 -8.98 -33.78
CA SER A 364 12.82 -9.13 -35.17
C SER A 364 14.31 -8.86 -35.34
N ALA A 365 14.83 -7.81 -34.71
CA ALA A 365 16.25 -7.46 -34.75
C ALA A 365 17.13 -8.53 -34.07
N LYS A 366 16.58 -9.24 -33.07
CA LYS A 366 17.20 -10.41 -32.45
C LYS A 366 17.12 -11.70 -33.28
N GLY A 367 16.52 -11.65 -34.47
CA GLY A 367 16.48 -12.76 -35.42
C GLY A 367 15.37 -13.80 -35.18
N LEU A 368 14.43 -13.56 -34.28
CA LEU A 368 13.33 -14.49 -34.03
C LEU A 368 12.37 -14.50 -35.23
N SER A 369 11.89 -15.67 -35.64
CA SER A 369 10.86 -15.81 -36.67
C SER A 369 9.48 -15.30 -36.18
N PRO A 370 8.52 -15.01 -37.08
CA PRO A 370 7.17 -14.57 -36.69
C PRO A 370 6.45 -15.53 -35.72
N TRP A 371 6.66 -16.83 -35.85
CA TRP A 371 6.07 -17.84 -34.95
C TRP A 371 6.71 -17.81 -33.55
N GLU A 372 8.03 -17.65 -33.47
CA GLU A 372 8.72 -17.57 -32.17
C GLU A 372 8.35 -16.33 -31.36
N ARG A 373 7.92 -15.25 -32.04
CA ARG A 373 7.51 -13.97 -31.44
C ARG A 373 6.13 -14.01 -30.78
N GLU A 374 5.27 -14.95 -31.17
CA GLU A 374 3.85 -14.98 -30.77
C GLU A 374 3.67 -14.98 -29.24
N LYS A 375 4.41 -15.84 -28.54
CA LYS A 375 4.39 -15.95 -27.08
C LYS A 375 4.81 -14.69 -26.31
N TYR A 376 5.44 -13.73 -26.98
CA TYR A 376 5.90 -12.48 -26.37
C TYR A 376 4.93 -11.31 -26.59
N ARG A 377 3.97 -11.42 -27.51
CA ARG A 377 3.09 -10.31 -27.88
C ARG A 377 2.40 -9.72 -26.66
N ILE A 378 2.48 -8.38 -26.53
CA ILE A 378 1.72 -7.65 -25.50
C ILE A 378 0.23 -7.66 -25.88
N ILE A 379 -0.06 -7.44 -27.17
CA ILE A 379 -1.40 -7.56 -27.74
C ILE A 379 -1.44 -8.83 -28.58
N ASP A 380 -2.14 -9.84 -28.10
CA ASP A 380 -2.33 -11.12 -28.78
C ASP A 380 -3.80 -11.32 -29.13
N GLY A 381 -4.14 -11.16 -30.41
CA GLY A 381 -5.54 -11.12 -30.86
C GLY A 381 -6.32 -10.00 -30.17
N GLN A 382 -7.35 -10.37 -29.41
CA GLN A 382 -8.21 -9.45 -28.64
C GLN A 382 -7.81 -9.35 -27.17
N THR A 383 -6.58 -9.75 -26.81
CA THR A 383 -6.12 -9.80 -25.42
C THR A 383 -4.84 -9.01 -25.20
N ILE A 384 -4.84 -8.17 -24.18
CA ILE A 384 -3.68 -7.41 -23.69
C ILE A 384 -3.11 -8.17 -22.50
N HIS A 385 -1.83 -8.53 -22.58
CA HIS A 385 -1.10 -9.26 -21.54
C HIS A 385 -0.28 -8.31 -20.66
N MET A 386 -0.75 -8.06 -19.44
CA MET A 386 -0.17 -7.05 -18.55
C MET A 386 1.24 -7.44 -18.08
N ALA A 387 1.45 -8.68 -17.67
CA ALA A 387 2.77 -9.16 -17.26
C ALA A 387 3.82 -9.04 -18.40
N ARG A 388 3.42 -9.31 -19.65
CA ARG A 388 4.31 -9.17 -20.82
C ARG A 388 4.70 -7.70 -21.04
N MET A 389 3.75 -6.78 -20.87
CA MET A 389 4.01 -5.34 -20.93
C MET A 389 4.99 -4.90 -19.83
N ALA A 390 4.76 -5.33 -18.59
CA ALA A 390 5.64 -5.01 -17.45
C ALA A 390 7.08 -5.48 -17.67
N ILE A 391 7.26 -6.71 -18.16
CA ILE A 391 8.59 -7.32 -18.37
C ILE A 391 9.35 -6.62 -19.51
N PHE A 392 8.68 -6.31 -20.62
CA PHE A 392 9.31 -5.63 -21.76
C PHE A 392 9.70 -4.19 -21.43
N ALA A 393 8.76 -3.44 -20.87
CA ALA A 393 8.90 -2.02 -20.61
C ALA A 393 9.64 -1.71 -19.30
N GLY A 394 9.88 -2.69 -18.42
CA GLY A 394 10.71 -2.52 -17.22
C GLY A 394 12.16 -2.98 -17.42
N HIS A 395 13.07 -2.45 -16.60
CA HIS A 395 14.49 -2.85 -16.63
C HIS A 395 14.81 -4.04 -15.70
N THR A 396 13.97 -4.33 -14.70
CA THR A 396 14.19 -5.42 -13.74
C THR A 396 12.89 -6.16 -13.46
N VAL A 397 12.99 -7.49 -13.32
CA VAL A 397 11.92 -8.38 -12.86
C VAL A 397 12.40 -9.14 -11.64
N ASN A 398 11.64 -9.18 -10.55
CA ASN A 398 12.01 -10.02 -9.41
C ASN A 398 10.87 -10.90 -8.90
N GLY A 399 11.27 -12.06 -8.37
CA GLY A 399 10.41 -12.90 -7.54
C GLY A 399 10.67 -12.66 -6.04
N VAL A 400 9.85 -13.30 -5.21
CA VAL A 400 9.72 -13.00 -3.77
C VAL A 400 10.31 -14.04 -2.82
N ALA A 401 10.88 -15.11 -3.38
CA ALA A 401 11.61 -16.15 -2.66
C ALA A 401 12.53 -16.87 -3.66
N ARG A 402 13.63 -17.46 -3.18
CA ARG A 402 14.59 -18.13 -4.07
C ARG A 402 13.92 -19.20 -4.94
N ILE A 403 13.13 -20.09 -4.34
CA ILE A 403 12.40 -21.14 -5.07
C ILE A 403 11.40 -20.53 -6.04
N HIS A 404 10.66 -19.51 -5.61
CA HIS A 404 9.71 -18.78 -6.47
C HIS A 404 10.41 -18.20 -7.71
N THR A 405 11.51 -17.47 -7.52
CA THR A 405 12.30 -16.92 -8.63
C THR A 405 12.82 -18.01 -9.57
N GLU A 406 13.24 -19.16 -9.05
CA GLU A 406 13.66 -20.29 -9.90
C GLU A 406 12.49 -20.88 -10.69
N ILE A 407 11.26 -20.93 -10.13
CA ILE A 407 10.06 -21.32 -10.88
C ILE A 407 9.77 -20.32 -12.00
N LEU A 408 9.93 -19.02 -11.76
CA LEU A 408 9.75 -18.00 -12.80
C LEU A 408 10.74 -18.21 -13.96
N LYS A 409 12.02 -18.39 -13.65
CA LYS A 409 13.08 -18.56 -14.67
C LYS A 409 12.94 -19.86 -15.46
N ASN A 410 12.50 -20.94 -14.81
CA ASN A 410 12.53 -22.28 -15.42
C ASN A 410 11.18 -22.73 -15.99
N SER A 411 10.07 -22.10 -15.57
CA SER A 411 8.71 -22.46 -15.98
C SER A 411 7.86 -21.25 -16.38
N ALA A 412 7.39 -20.44 -15.41
CA ALA A 412 6.29 -19.49 -15.65
C ALA A 412 6.64 -18.33 -16.61
N LEU A 413 7.90 -17.90 -16.61
CA LEU A 413 8.42 -16.80 -17.45
C LEU A 413 9.69 -17.21 -18.19
N LYS A 414 9.84 -18.51 -18.49
CA LYS A 414 11.06 -19.10 -19.04
C LYS A 414 11.50 -18.45 -20.35
N GLU A 415 10.56 -18.18 -21.24
CA GLU A 415 10.82 -17.52 -22.52
C GLU A 415 11.31 -16.08 -22.35
N TRP A 416 10.84 -15.38 -21.33
CA TRP A 416 11.28 -14.03 -20.98
C TRP A 416 12.65 -14.03 -20.32
N TYR A 417 12.92 -14.99 -19.44
CA TYR A 417 14.24 -15.16 -18.84
C TYR A 417 15.31 -15.46 -19.91
N ARG A 418 14.99 -16.28 -20.91
CA ARG A 418 15.89 -16.52 -22.06
C ARG A 418 16.17 -15.25 -22.86
N LEU A 419 15.21 -14.34 -22.95
CA LEU A 419 15.34 -13.10 -23.71
C LEU A 419 16.13 -12.03 -22.94
N TYR A 420 15.94 -11.97 -21.62
CA TYR A 420 16.51 -10.95 -20.73
C TYR A 420 17.07 -11.56 -19.43
N PRO A 421 18.10 -12.42 -19.49
CA PRO A 421 18.57 -13.15 -18.31
C PRO A 421 19.04 -12.24 -17.17
N ASP A 422 19.71 -11.14 -17.52
CA ASP A 422 20.28 -10.18 -16.55
C ASP A 422 19.23 -9.33 -15.82
N ARG A 423 17.97 -9.31 -16.31
CA ARG A 423 16.87 -8.55 -15.69
C ARG A 423 16.23 -9.29 -14.52
N PHE A 424 16.39 -10.62 -14.42
CA PHE A 424 15.69 -11.44 -13.42
C PHE A 424 16.47 -11.53 -12.10
N GLN A 425 15.84 -11.10 -11.01
CA GLN A 425 16.42 -11.09 -9.67
C GLN A 425 15.56 -11.85 -8.66
N ASN A 426 16.15 -12.15 -7.49
CA ASN A 426 15.42 -12.57 -6.31
C ASN A 426 15.49 -11.47 -5.25
N LYS A 427 14.36 -11.18 -4.62
CA LYS A 427 14.26 -10.36 -3.41
C LYS A 427 13.34 -11.10 -2.45
N THR A 428 13.92 -11.84 -1.52
CA THR A 428 13.12 -12.63 -0.58
C THR A 428 12.33 -11.70 0.34
N ASN A 429 11.04 -11.95 0.48
CA ASN A 429 10.15 -11.16 1.33
C ASN A 429 10.64 -11.12 2.77
N GLY A 430 10.20 -10.09 3.49
CA GLY A 430 10.47 -9.92 4.92
C GLY A 430 9.30 -9.25 5.62
N ILE A 431 9.37 -9.22 6.94
CA ILE A 431 8.42 -8.56 7.83
C ILE A 431 9.16 -7.52 8.67
N THR A 432 8.47 -6.45 9.09
CA THR A 432 9.05 -5.49 10.04
C THR A 432 9.03 -6.04 11.47
N GLN A 433 10.19 -6.04 12.13
CA GLN A 433 10.30 -6.42 13.54
C GLN A 433 9.69 -5.39 14.51
N ARG A 434 9.40 -4.16 14.06
CA ARG A 434 8.73 -3.16 14.90
C ARG A 434 7.32 -3.64 15.24
N ARG A 435 6.51 -3.95 14.21
CA ARG A 435 5.13 -4.44 14.42
C ARG A 435 5.10 -5.88 14.90
N TRP A 436 5.88 -6.76 14.27
CA TRP A 436 5.78 -8.21 14.46
C TRP A 436 6.65 -8.79 15.58
N LEU A 437 7.30 -7.94 16.37
CA LEU A 437 8.00 -8.34 17.59
C LEU A 437 7.88 -7.26 18.66
N ALA A 438 8.42 -6.05 18.40
CA ALA A 438 8.49 -4.96 19.38
C ALA A 438 7.11 -4.54 19.91
N LEU A 439 6.13 -4.41 19.02
CA LEU A 439 4.79 -3.98 19.36
C LEU A 439 3.90 -5.12 19.85
N CYS A 440 3.84 -6.23 19.12
CA CYS A 440 2.87 -7.29 19.40
C CYS A 440 3.23 -8.17 20.60
N ASN A 441 4.50 -8.14 21.05
CA ASN A 441 4.93 -8.90 22.22
C ASN A 441 5.96 -8.12 23.04
N PRO A 442 5.53 -7.11 23.82
CA PRO A 442 6.41 -6.25 24.61
C PRO A 442 7.28 -7.02 25.62
N GLU A 443 6.73 -8.07 26.25
CA GLU A 443 7.43 -8.88 27.24
C GLU A 443 8.55 -9.71 26.60
N LEU A 444 8.29 -10.32 25.44
CA LEU A 444 9.36 -10.98 24.67
C LEU A 444 10.39 -9.97 24.18
N SER A 445 9.94 -8.79 23.75
CA SER A 445 10.82 -7.72 23.28
C SER A 445 11.73 -7.17 24.39
N ALA A 446 11.24 -7.10 25.62
CA ALA A 446 12.02 -6.77 26.80
C ALA A 446 13.08 -7.85 27.08
N LEU A 447 12.69 -9.14 27.05
CA LEU A 447 13.64 -10.25 27.21
C LEU A 447 14.73 -10.24 26.11
N VAL A 448 14.34 -10.01 24.86
CA VAL A 448 15.27 -9.89 23.73
C VAL A 448 16.24 -8.73 23.97
N THR A 449 15.75 -7.57 24.40
CA THR A 449 16.57 -6.39 24.70
C THR A 449 17.53 -6.65 25.85
N GLU A 450 17.11 -7.35 26.90
CA GLU A 450 17.97 -7.75 28.02
C GLU A 450 19.13 -8.66 27.55
N LEU A 451 18.84 -9.66 26.72
CA LEU A 451 19.83 -10.66 26.31
C LEU A 451 20.73 -10.21 25.16
N CYS A 452 20.20 -9.39 24.24
CA CYS A 452 20.91 -8.97 23.03
C CYS A 452 21.45 -7.53 23.09
N GLY A 453 20.96 -6.72 24.03
CA GLY A 453 21.06 -5.26 24.01
C GLY A 453 20.03 -4.60 23.08
N ASP A 454 19.96 -3.27 23.13
CA ASP A 454 19.07 -2.47 22.29
C ASP A 454 19.54 -2.41 20.81
N GLY A 455 18.67 -1.91 19.92
CA GLY A 455 18.95 -1.65 18.50
C GLY A 455 18.58 -2.77 17.54
N TRP A 456 18.02 -3.89 18.02
CA TRP A 456 17.54 -4.97 17.15
C TRP A 456 16.29 -4.57 16.33
N GLN A 457 15.58 -3.52 16.77
CA GLN A 457 14.42 -2.94 16.09
C GLN A 457 14.78 -2.38 14.70
N THR A 458 16.05 -2.01 14.48
CA THR A 458 16.58 -1.57 13.19
C THR A 458 17.60 -2.55 12.60
N ASP A 459 18.21 -3.42 13.40
CA ASP A 459 19.16 -4.46 12.97
C ASP A 459 18.79 -5.84 13.55
N LEU A 460 17.94 -6.58 12.83
CA LEU A 460 17.43 -7.87 13.29
C LEU A 460 18.52 -8.95 13.37
N THR A 461 19.68 -8.75 12.74
CA THR A 461 20.78 -9.74 12.79
C THR A 461 21.34 -9.92 14.21
N ARG A 462 21.11 -8.94 15.08
CA ARG A 462 21.47 -8.97 16.51
C ARG A 462 20.79 -10.11 17.27
N LEU A 463 19.65 -10.62 16.79
CA LEU A 463 18.99 -11.77 17.41
C LEU A 463 19.84 -13.05 17.41
N LYS A 464 20.91 -13.13 16.59
CA LYS A 464 21.89 -14.22 16.71
C LYS A 464 22.54 -14.32 18.09
N ARG A 465 22.56 -13.22 18.86
CA ARG A 465 23.03 -13.23 20.25
C ARG A 465 22.14 -14.05 21.19
N LEU A 466 20.97 -14.51 20.74
CA LEU A 466 20.14 -15.45 21.47
C LEU A 466 20.64 -16.91 21.39
N GLU A 467 21.45 -17.25 20.37
CA GLU A 467 21.92 -18.64 20.15
C GLU A 467 22.60 -19.27 21.37
N PRO A 468 23.47 -18.56 22.14
CA PRO A 468 24.08 -19.13 23.35
C PRO A 468 23.10 -19.49 24.47
N TYR A 469 21.88 -18.93 24.47
CA TYR A 469 20.87 -19.17 25.50
C TYR A 469 19.86 -20.27 25.10
N ALA A 470 20.08 -20.96 23.97
CA ALA A 470 19.14 -21.96 23.44
C ALA A 470 18.88 -23.12 24.42
N ASP A 471 19.88 -23.47 25.24
CA ASP A 471 19.82 -24.55 26.25
C ASP A 471 19.86 -24.02 27.69
N ASP A 472 19.78 -22.69 27.90
CA ASP A 472 19.77 -22.09 29.24
C ASP A 472 18.40 -22.30 29.90
N ALA A 473 18.36 -23.12 30.96
CA ALA A 473 17.12 -23.51 31.62
C ALA A 473 16.34 -22.32 32.22
N ASP A 474 17.04 -21.30 32.74
CA ASP A 474 16.40 -20.14 33.35
C ASP A 474 15.80 -19.22 32.27
N ILE A 475 16.51 -19.02 31.16
CA ILE A 475 15.99 -18.26 30.01
C ILE A 475 14.82 -18.98 29.35
N LEU A 476 14.92 -20.29 29.13
CA LEU A 476 13.83 -21.10 28.57
C LEU A 476 12.58 -21.04 29.45
N LYS A 477 12.73 -21.06 30.79
CA LYS A 477 11.62 -20.91 31.72
C LYS A 477 10.95 -19.53 31.59
N ARG A 478 11.72 -18.46 31.45
CA ARG A 478 11.19 -17.09 31.24
C ARG A 478 10.48 -16.96 29.90
N PHE A 479 11.06 -17.52 28.83
CA PHE A 479 10.45 -17.55 27.50
C PHE A 479 9.12 -18.33 27.50
N ALA A 480 9.09 -19.49 28.16
CA ALA A 480 7.87 -20.29 28.31
C ALA A 480 6.79 -19.54 29.11
N ALA A 481 7.16 -18.83 30.19
CA ALA A 481 6.24 -18.00 30.95
C ALA A 481 5.62 -16.87 30.10
N ILE A 482 6.43 -16.20 29.28
CA ILE A 482 5.93 -15.18 28.33
C ILE A 482 4.96 -15.80 27.32
N LYS A 483 5.30 -16.97 26.75
CA LYS A 483 4.40 -17.67 25.82
C LYS A 483 3.07 -18.05 26.48
N GLN A 484 3.12 -18.55 27.72
CA GLN A 484 1.93 -18.92 28.47
C GLN A 484 1.03 -17.71 28.74
N GLU A 485 1.61 -16.57 29.10
CA GLU A 485 0.87 -15.33 29.26
C GLU A 485 0.21 -14.87 27.95
N LYS A 486 0.91 -14.97 26.81
CA LYS A 486 0.31 -14.65 25.50
C LYS A 486 -0.82 -15.58 25.11
N LYS A 487 -0.75 -16.87 25.49
CA LYS A 487 -1.86 -17.82 25.30
C LYS A 487 -3.07 -17.45 26.16
N ARG A 488 -2.85 -17.03 27.41
CA ARG A 488 -3.92 -16.53 28.30
C ARG A 488 -4.61 -15.31 27.71
N GLN A 489 -3.84 -14.31 27.27
CA GLN A 489 -4.37 -13.10 26.61
C GLN A 489 -5.19 -13.45 25.35
N LEU A 490 -4.71 -14.40 24.54
CA LEU A 490 -5.46 -14.86 23.36
C LEU A 490 -6.76 -15.61 23.74
N CYS A 491 -6.74 -16.46 24.76
CA CYS A 491 -7.96 -17.10 25.27
C CYS A 491 -9.00 -16.06 25.69
N GLU A 492 -8.59 -15.02 26.41
CA GLU A 492 -9.47 -13.94 26.88
C GLU A 492 -10.09 -13.18 25.71
N GLU A 493 -9.30 -12.87 24.69
CA GLU A 493 -9.82 -12.21 23.48
C GLU A 493 -10.77 -13.11 22.66
N ILE A 494 -10.48 -14.41 22.54
CA ILE A 494 -11.38 -15.36 21.86
C ILE A 494 -12.69 -15.54 22.65
N GLU A 495 -12.62 -15.66 23.97
CA GLU A 495 -13.82 -15.77 24.82
C GLU A 495 -14.68 -14.50 24.72
N LYS A 496 -14.04 -13.32 24.71
CA LYS A 496 -14.72 -12.03 24.57
C LYS A 496 -15.39 -11.84 23.21
N LYS A 497 -14.75 -12.26 22.11
CA LYS A 497 -15.25 -12.03 20.74
C LYS A 497 -16.17 -13.13 20.23
N GLU A 498 -15.82 -14.39 20.51
CA GLU A 498 -16.48 -15.57 19.96
C GLU A 498 -17.32 -16.32 21.00
N GLY A 499 -17.22 -15.95 22.29
CA GLY A 499 -17.90 -16.67 23.38
C GLY A 499 -17.31 -18.06 23.65
N VAL A 500 -16.18 -18.40 23.05
CA VAL A 500 -15.53 -19.72 23.16
C VAL A 500 -14.42 -19.65 24.18
N ARG A 501 -14.55 -20.43 25.26
CA ARG A 501 -13.51 -20.55 26.28
C ARG A 501 -12.50 -21.63 25.91
N LEU A 502 -11.24 -21.24 25.71
CA LEU A 502 -10.12 -22.14 25.44
C LEU A 502 -9.23 -22.31 26.68
N GLN A 503 -8.57 -23.47 26.79
CA GLN A 503 -7.62 -23.74 27.86
C GLN A 503 -6.21 -23.28 27.44
N PRO A 504 -5.58 -22.34 28.17
CA PRO A 504 -4.26 -21.82 27.81
C PRO A 504 -3.14 -22.86 27.93
N ASP A 505 -3.38 -24.02 28.56
CA ASP A 505 -2.41 -25.11 28.64
C ASP A 505 -2.37 -25.99 27.38
N PHE A 506 -3.35 -25.88 26.49
CA PHE A 506 -3.38 -26.68 25.25
C PHE A 506 -2.32 -26.25 24.25
N LEU A 507 -1.92 -27.17 23.38
CA LEU A 507 -1.18 -26.79 22.17
C LEU A 507 -2.09 -25.91 21.30
N PHE A 508 -1.60 -24.73 20.91
CA PHE A 508 -2.29 -23.86 19.98
C PHE A 508 -1.75 -24.12 18.58
N ASP A 509 -2.54 -24.82 17.78
CA ASP A 509 -2.30 -25.02 16.35
C ASP A 509 -3.09 -23.94 15.60
N VAL A 510 -2.38 -23.09 14.86
CA VAL A 510 -2.92 -21.84 14.32
C VAL A 510 -2.68 -21.77 12.82
N GLN A 511 -3.78 -21.80 12.07
CA GLN A 511 -3.82 -21.49 10.64
C GLN A 511 -4.60 -20.18 10.47
N ILE A 512 -3.93 -19.14 10.00
CA ILE A 512 -4.47 -17.80 9.74
C ILE A 512 -4.61 -17.54 8.25
#